data_AF-A0A091AR57-F1
#
_entry.id   AF-A0A091AR57-F1
#
_cell.length_a   1.000
_cell.length_b   1.000
_cell.length_c   1.000
_cell.angle_alpha   90.00
_cell.angle_beta   90.00
_cell.angle_gamma   90.00
#
_symmetry.space_group_name_H-M   'P 1'
#
loop_
_entity.id
_entity.type
_entity.pdbx_description
1 polymer ?
#
loop_
_entity_poly.entity_id
_entity_poly.type
_entity_poly.pdbx_seq_one_letter_code
_entity_poly.pdbx_strand_id
1 'polypeptide(L)'
;MSLRTKLLLVALSILALPWAGWQFVRQMETLLRQGQEQALLASAEALARGIAVRPAGLPARGPGWFVHRLDYAPRLDGEAGDWQGAAEAPVAFGGARPWLRAALAQTNDRLHLWVSVDDASPQRGEAHWPADLEFDRLQLRLVGPAGDLRLRLANSGSGALRVAGDDGLPPSIRVEGVWREREGGYDVELALPQAFAVRSIGLEARDLDASGKRRIAGTVAADGTLQALRTHGYVGALEPVLAALAPAGMRVRVTDREAWVLARAGAVRADASEDD
;
A
#
# COMPACT_ATOMS: atom_id res chain seq x y z
N MET A 1 -7.05 75.54 21.02
CA MET A 1 -7.36 74.09 20.95
C MET A 1 -8.33 73.74 22.06
N SER A 2 -9.47 73.11 21.75
CA SER A 2 -10.45 72.72 22.76
C SER A 2 -9.98 71.47 23.52
N LEU A 3 -10.40 71.33 24.78
CA LEU A 3 -10.05 70.20 25.66
C LEU A 3 -10.38 68.84 25.02
N ARG A 4 -11.44 68.80 24.19
CA ARG A 4 -11.90 67.61 23.46
C ARG A 4 -10.85 67.10 22.46
N THR A 5 -10.17 68.01 21.76
CA THR A 5 -9.13 67.63 20.79
C THR A 5 -7.90 67.03 21.48
N LYS A 6 -7.54 67.54 22.68
CA LYS A 6 -6.44 67.00 23.49
C LYS A 6 -6.75 65.59 24.02
N LEU A 7 -7.97 65.39 24.54
CA LEU A 7 -8.42 64.07 25.01
C LEU A 7 -8.47 63.04 23.87
N LEU A 8 -8.90 63.45 22.67
CA LEU A 8 -8.94 62.58 21.50
C LEU A 8 -7.53 62.16 21.05
N LEU A 9 -6.55 63.07 21.05
CA LEU A 9 -5.14 62.76 20.74
C LEU A 9 -4.51 61.77 21.72
N VAL A 10 -4.82 61.93 23.01
CA VAL A 10 -4.34 61.03 24.07
C VAL A 10 -4.98 59.65 23.92
N ALA A 11 -6.31 59.59 23.73
CA ALA A 11 -7.02 58.33 23.50
C ALA A 11 -6.53 57.61 22.24
N LEU A 12 -6.28 58.34 21.15
CA LEU A 12 -5.72 57.78 19.91
C LEU A 12 -4.30 57.23 20.12
N SER A 13 -3.46 57.93 20.89
CA SER A 13 -2.10 57.44 21.22
C SER A 13 -2.14 56.18 22.09
N ILE A 14 -3.05 56.13 23.07
CA ILE A 14 -3.25 54.94 23.91
C ILE A 14 -3.75 53.75 23.08
N LEU A 15 -4.58 53.99 22.07
CA LEU A 15 -5.09 52.94 21.17
C LEU A 15 -4.04 52.48 20.13
N ALA A 16 -3.11 53.35 19.73
CA ALA A 16 -2.08 53.00 18.76
C ALA A 16 -1.09 51.95 19.29
N LEU A 17 -0.78 51.97 20.58
CA LEU A 17 0.14 51.03 21.24
C LEU A 17 -0.30 49.55 21.16
N PRO A 18 -1.51 49.15 21.60
CA PRO A 18 -1.95 47.76 21.50
C PRO A 18 -2.10 47.31 20.05
N TRP A 19 -2.48 48.20 19.12
CA TRP A 19 -2.54 47.88 17.69
C TRP A 19 -1.15 47.59 17.11
N ALA A 20 -0.16 48.44 17.42
CA ALA A 20 1.22 48.23 16.99
C ALA A 20 1.82 46.95 17.61
N GLY A 21 1.54 46.68 18.89
CA GLY A 21 1.94 45.44 19.55
C GLY A 21 1.34 44.20 18.88
N TRP A 22 0.05 44.23 18.53
CA TRP A 22 -0.60 43.13 17.81
C TRP A 22 0.01 42.89 16.43
N GLN A 23 0.28 43.96 15.67
CA GLN A 23 0.94 43.86 14.37
C GLN A 23 2.35 43.26 14.49
N PHE A 24 3.12 43.67 15.50
CA PHE A 24 4.46 43.14 15.74
C PHE A 24 4.44 41.63 16.05
N VAL A 25 3.55 41.18 16.94
CA VAL A 25 3.39 39.76 17.27
C VAL A 25 3.02 38.96 16.02
N ARG A 26 2.07 39.45 15.23
CA ARG A 26 1.66 38.78 13.98
C ARG A 26 2.79 38.68 12.96
N GLN A 27 3.59 39.74 12.82
CA GLN A 27 4.76 39.74 11.94
C GLN A 27 5.82 38.76 12.42
N MET A 28 6.10 38.74 13.73
CA MET A 28 7.05 37.81 14.33
C MET A 28 6.62 36.35 14.14
N GLU A 29 5.35 36.03 14.40
CA GLU A 29 4.79 34.69 14.16
C GLU A 29 4.97 34.26 12.70
N THR A 30 4.66 35.16 11.76
CA THR A 30 4.82 34.89 10.33
C THR A 30 6.26 34.58 9.97
N LEU A 31 7.21 35.39 10.47
CA LEU A 31 8.64 35.18 10.23
C LEU A 31 9.16 33.88 10.85
N LEU A 32 8.72 33.56 12.07
CA LEU A 32 9.09 32.31 12.74
C LEU A 32 8.57 31.10 11.98
N ARG A 33 7.31 31.12 11.54
CA ARG A 33 6.72 30.03 10.75
C ARG A 33 7.44 29.84 9.42
N GLN A 34 7.76 30.93 8.72
CA GLN A 34 8.53 30.87 7.47
C GLN A 34 9.93 30.30 7.67
N GLY A 35 10.62 30.72 8.75
CA GLY A 35 11.93 30.17 9.10
C GLY A 35 11.88 28.68 9.43
N GLN A 36 10.84 28.23 10.16
CA GLN A 36 10.61 26.82 10.45
C GLN A 36 10.31 26.00 9.19
N GLU A 37 9.50 26.52 8.27
CA GLU A 37 9.19 25.88 6.99
C GLU A 37 10.45 25.70 6.13
N GLN A 38 11.27 26.75 6.01
CA GLN A 38 12.52 26.70 5.26
C GLN A 38 13.52 25.71 5.87
N ALA A 39 13.62 25.66 7.21
CA ALA A 39 14.45 24.69 7.91
C ALA A 39 13.97 23.24 7.68
N LEU A 40 12.64 23.01 7.67
CA LEU A 40 12.06 21.71 7.39
C LEU A 40 12.34 21.26 5.95
N LEU A 41 12.16 22.16 4.98
CA LEU A 41 12.44 21.87 3.56
C LEU A 41 13.92 21.58 3.32
N ALA A 42 14.82 22.39 3.89
CA ALA A 42 16.26 22.17 3.78
C ALA A 42 16.67 20.81 4.37
N SER A 43 16.06 20.42 5.51
CA SER A 43 16.28 19.11 6.14
C SER A 43 15.77 17.97 5.25
N ALA A 44 14.59 18.12 4.65
CA ALA A 44 14.02 17.14 3.72
C ALA A 44 14.89 16.98 2.46
N GLU A 45 15.41 18.08 1.90
CA GLU A 45 16.35 18.03 0.77
C GLU A 45 17.66 17.33 1.13
N ALA A 46 18.23 17.64 2.30
CA ALA A 46 19.46 16.99 2.77
C ALA A 46 19.26 15.48 2.95
N LEU A 47 18.14 15.06 3.55
CA LEU A 47 17.73 13.67 3.68
C LEU A 47 17.57 13.00 2.31
N ALA A 48 16.86 13.64 1.38
CA ALA A 48 16.66 13.12 0.03
C ALA A 48 17.99 12.91 -0.71
N ARG A 49 18.92 13.87 -0.62
CA ARG A 49 20.27 13.74 -1.20
C ARG A 49 21.08 12.62 -0.52
N GLY A 50 20.98 12.49 0.80
CA GLY A 50 21.63 11.41 1.55
C GLY A 50 21.18 10.02 1.12
N ILE A 51 19.86 9.82 0.97
CA ILE A 51 19.27 8.57 0.46
C ILE A 51 19.70 8.33 -0.99
N ALA A 52 19.71 9.36 -1.83
CA ALA A 52 20.08 9.24 -3.24
C ALA A 52 21.53 8.76 -3.45
N VAL A 53 22.45 9.06 -2.54
CA VAL A 53 23.85 8.58 -2.57
C VAL A 53 23.96 7.09 -2.23
N ARG A 54 23.02 6.55 -1.44
CA ARG A 54 22.96 5.14 -1.04
C ARG A 54 21.59 4.54 -1.38
N PRO A 55 21.28 4.34 -2.67
CA PRO A 55 19.96 3.85 -3.09
C PRO A 55 19.71 2.38 -2.75
N ALA A 56 20.70 1.67 -2.19
CA ALA A 56 20.60 0.25 -1.86
C ALA A 56 19.41 0.02 -0.93
N GLY A 57 18.44 -0.77 -1.41
CA GLY A 57 17.21 -1.10 -0.68
C GLY A 57 15.98 -0.32 -1.14
N LEU A 58 16.11 0.77 -1.88
CA LEU A 58 14.93 1.42 -2.50
C LEU A 58 14.32 0.51 -3.56
N PRO A 59 12.98 0.52 -3.71
CA PRO A 59 12.32 -0.21 -4.78
C PRO A 59 12.79 0.30 -6.14
N ALA A 60 12.82 -0.61 -7.12
CA ALA A 60 13.12 -0.25 -8.50
C ALA A 60 12.10 0.78 -9.01
N ARG A 61 12.55 1.67 -9.91
CA ARG A 61 11.64 2.61 -10.57
C ARG A 61 10.63 1.85 -11.44
N GLY A 62 9.36 2.22 -11.34
CA GLY A 62 8.28 1.66 -12.15
C GLY A 62 7.06 1.31 -11.31
N PRO A 63 6.00 0.74 -11.92
CA PRO A 63 4.89 0.18 -11.19
C PRO A 63 5.37 -1.02 -10.38
N GLY A 64 4.91 -1.10 -9.13
CA GLY A 64 5.21 -2.19 -8.21
C GLY A 64 3.99 -2.50 -7.38
N TRP A 65 4.02 -3.64 -6.69
CA TRP A 65 2.98 -4.05 -5.78
C TRP A 65 3.50 -4.00 -4.35
N PHE A 66 2.92 -3.13 -3.55
CA PHE A 66 3.29 -3.00 -2.14
C PHE A 66 2.91 -4.26 -1.36
N VAL A 67 3.85 -4.76 -0.57
CA VAL A 67 3.73 -5.92 0.30
C VAL A 67 3.72 -5.42 1.74
N HIS A 68 2.57 -5.59 2.38
CA HIS A 68 2.38 -5.24 3.79
C HIS A 68 3.20 -6.16 4.68
N ARG A 69 3.75 -5.63 5.78
CA ARG A 69 4.37 -6.46 6.81
C ARG A 69 3.32 -6.80 7.85
N LEU A 70 3.18 -8.08 8.17
CA LEU A 70 2.34 -8.55 9.26
C LEU A 70 3.23 -9.00 10.42
N ASP A 71 2.77 -8.76 11.63
CA ASP A 71 3.45 -9.22 12.84
C ASP A 71 3.31 -10.74 13.05
N TYR A 72 2.20 -11.31 12.57
CA TYR A 72 1.90 -12.74 12.67
C TYR A 72 1.32 -13.25 11.36
N ALA A 73 1.44 -14.55 11.10
CA ALA A 73 0.92 -15.13 9.87
C ALA A 73 -0.62 -15.15 9.92
N PRO A 74 -1.31 -14.72 8.86
CA PRO A 74 -2.76 -14.73 8.83
C PRO A 74 -3.24 -16.19 8.81
N ARG A 75 -4.38 -16.44 9.45
CA ARG A 75 -5.05 -17.73 9.34
C ARG A 75 -5.67 -17.80 7.95
N LEU A 76 -5.41 -18.89 7.23
CA LEU A 76 -5.97 -19.11 5.88
C LEU A 76 -7.35 -19.74 6.01
N ASP A 77 -8.35 -18.96 6.41
CA ASP A 77 -9.76 -19.37 6.56
C ASP A 77 -10.74 -18.55 5.71
N GLY A 78 -10.21 -17.62 4.89
CA GLY A 78 -10.97 -16.81 3.96
C GLY A 78 -11.51 -15.54 4.60
N GLU A 79 -11.07 -15.19 5.81
CA GLU A 79 -11.42 -13.97 6.53
C GLU A 79 -10.27 -12.98 6.62
N ALA A 80 -10.52 -11.78 6.08
CA ALA A 80 -9.53 -10.71 6.05
C ALA A 80 -9.18 -10.10 7.42
N GLY A 81 -9.81 -10.51 8.52
CA GLY A 81 -9.64 -9.91 9.85
C GLY A 81 -8.20 -9.99 10.38
N ASP A 82 -7.48 -11.06 10.05
CA ASP A 82 -6.10 -11.29 10.52
C ASP A 82 -5.04 -10.54 9.68
N TRP A 83 -5.45 -9.75 8.68
CA TRP A 83 -4.55 -9.08 7.73
C TRP A 83 -4.01 -7.72 8.22
N GLN A 84 -4.27 -7.34 9.48
CA GLN A 84 -3.65 -6.17 10.15
C GLN A 84 -3.71 -4.87 9.32
N GLY A 85 -4.86 -4.62 8.68
CA GLY A 85 -5.09 -3.46 7.82
C GLY A 85 -4.60 -3.59 6.38
N ALA A 86 -3.86 -4.64 6.00
CA ALA A 86 -3.45 -4.88 4.61
C ALA A 86 -4.66 -5.05 3.68
N ALA A 87 -5.73 -5.67 4.16
CA ALA A 87 -6.98 -5.83 3.42
C ALA A 87 -7.88 -4.58 3.44
N GLU A 88 -7.58 -3.56 4.25
CA GLU A 88 -8.36 -2.30 4.29
C GLU A 88 -7.98 -1.34 3.16
N ALA A 89 -6.78 -1.48 2.60
CA ALA A 89 -6.30 -0.70 1.47
C ALA A 89 -5.80 -1.61 0.31
N PRO A 90 -6.67 -2.48 -0.24
CA PRO A 90 -6.25 -3.42 -1.28
C PRO A 90 -6.06 -2.72 -2.62
N VAL A 91 -5.28 -3.34 -3.50
CA VAL A 91 -5.22 -2.93 -4.90
C VAL A 91 -6.51 -3.38 -5.59
N ALA A 92 -7.18 -2.43 -6.23
CA ALA A 92 -8.47 -2.64 -6.88
C ALA A 92 -8.32 -2.66 -8.41
N PHE A 93 -8.91 -3.66 -9.06
CA PHE A 93 -8.87 -3.86 -10.51
C PHE A 93 -10.29 -3.93 -11.09
N GLY A 94 -10.43 -3.59 -12.37
CA GLY A 94 -11.72 -3.55 -13.08
C GLY A 94 -12.19 -2.15 -13.51
N GLY A 95 -11.31 -1.14 -13.46
CA GLY A 95 -11.59 0.21 -13.94
C GLY A 95 -12.45 1.02 -12.98
N ALA A 96 -13.43 1.75 -13.52
CA ALA A 96 -14.27 2.68 -12.73
C ALA A 96 -15.16 1.98 -11.69
N ARG A 97 -15.47 0.69 -11.90
CA ARG A 97 -16.21 -0.15 -10.95
C ARG A 97 -15.37 -1.39 -10.68
N PRO A 98 -14.43 -1.32 -9.71
CA PRO A 98 -13.57 -2.44 -9.42
C PRO A 98 -14.37 -3.61 -8.85
N TRP A 99 -14.02 -4.81 -9.29
CA TRP A 99 -14.67 -6.07 -8.89
C TRP A 99 -13.65 -7.14 -8.49
N LEU A 100 -12.37 -6.84 -8.62
CA LEU A 100 -11.27 -7.64 -8.13
C LEU A 100 -10.47 -6.78 -7.15
N ARG A 101 -10.29 -7.25 -5.92
CA ARG A 101 -9.44 -6.61 -4.90
C ARG A 101 -8.38 -7.61 -4.47
N ALA A 102 -7.16 -7.14 -4.26
CA ALA A 102 -6.11 -8.01 -3.76
C ALA A 102 -5.09 -7.27 -2.90
N ALA A 103 -4.58 -7.96 -1.88
CA ALA A 103 -3.56 -7.45 -0.96
C ALA A 103 -2.43 -8.46 -0.83
N LEU A 104 -1.19 -7.97 -0.87
CA LEU A 104 -0.01 -8.76 -0.59
C LEU A 104 0.51 -8.46 0.79
N ALA A 105 0.88 -9.50 1.51
CA ALA A 105 1.43 -9.36 2.84
C ALA A 105 2.57 -10.35 3.08
N GLN A 106 3.45 -10.05 4.02
CA GLN A 106 4.59 -10.89 4.35
C GLN A 106 4.74 -11.05 5.86
N THR A 107 5.00 -12.29 6.27
CA THR A 107 5.35 -12.67 7.64
C THR A 107 6.50 -13.66 7.60
N ASN A 108 7.59 -13.42 8.35
CA ASN A 108 8.75 -14.33 8.42
C ASN A 108 9.22 -14.80 7.02
N ASP A 109 9.42 -13.87 6.09
CA ASP A 109 9.78 -14.10 4.69
C ASP A 109 8.76 -14.88 3.82
N ARG A 110 7.63 -15.30 4.39
CA ARG A 110 6.56 -15.97 3.67
C ARG A 110 5.61 -14.94 3.07
N LEU A 111 5.36 -15.03 1.76
CA LEU A 111 4.43 -14.14 1.06
C LEU A 111 3.01 -14.73 1.10
N HIS A 112 2.06 -13.89 1.47
CA HIS A 112 0.64 -14.15 1.53
C HIS A 112 -0.08 -13.27 0.50
N LEU A 113 -1.13 -13.83 -0.11
CA LEU A 113 -2.00 -13.11 -1.03
C LEU A 113 -3.46 -13.33 -0.61
N TRP A 114 -4.18 -12.23 -0.43
CA TRP A 114 -5.63 -12.21 -0.30
C TRP A 114 -6.21 -11.66 -1.59
N VAL A 115 -7.26 -12.31 -2.09
CA VAL A 115 -8.01 -11.90 -3.27
C VAL A 115 -9.48 -11.94 -2.94
N SER A 116 -10.22 -10.90 -3.33
CA SER A 116 -11.67 -10.82 -3.22
C SER A 116 -12.26 -10.48 -4.59
N VAL A 117 -13.23 -11.27 -5.03
CA VAL A 117 -13.85 -11.13 -6.36
C VAL A 117 -15.34 -10.96 -6.19
N ASP A 118 -15.87 -9.84 -6.68
CA ASP A 118 -17.30 -9.55 -6.75
C ASP A 118 -17.87 -10.20 -8.04
N ASP A 119 -18.65 -11.27 -7.88
CA ASP A 119 -19.23 -12.09 -8.94
C ASP A 119 -20.64 -12.59 -8.53
N ALA A 120 -21.66 -12.19 -9.30
CA ALA A 120 -23.05 -12.54 -9.05
C ALA A 120 -23.56 -13.72 -9.91
N SER A 121 -22.72 -14.27 -10.79
CA SER A 121 -23.10 -15.29 -11.78
C SER A 121 -22.08 -16.43 -11.84
N PRO A 122 -21.89 -17.17 -10.74
CA PRO A 122 -20.79 -18.12 -10.61
C PRO A 122 -20.83 -19.22 -11.68
N GLN A 123 -19.78 -19.30 -12.50
CA GLN A 123 -19.45 -20.40 -13.41
C GLN A 123 -18.23 -21.13 -12.86
N ARG A 124 -18.43 -21.97 -11.85
CA ARG A 124 -17.32 -22.61 -11.12
C ARG A 124 -16.67 -23.76 -11.90
N GLY A 125 -15.39 -23.95 -11.63
CA GLY A 125 -14.61 -25.07 -12.15
C GLY A 125 -13.43 -25.40 -11.26
N GLU A 126 -12.64 -26.38 -11.67
CA GLU A 126 -11.47 -26.83 -10.92
C GLU A 126 -10.18 -26.37 -11.63
N ALA A 127 -9.16 -26.03 -10.83
CA ALA A 127 -7.88 -25.55 -11.36
C ALA A 127 -7.24 -26.49 -12.41
N HIS A 128 -7.38 -27.80 -12.24
CA HIS A 128 -6.78 -28.81 -13.12
C HIS A 128 -7.59 -29.10 -14.38
N TRP A 129 -8.79 -28.51 -14.54
CA TRP A 129 -9.61 -28.74 -15.73
C TRP A 129 -8.92 -28.25 -17.01
N PRO A 130 -9.26 -28.81 -18.17
CA PRO A 130 -8.73 -28.37 -19.46
C PRO A 130 -8.85 -26.85 -19.67
N ALA A 131 -7.84 -26.25 -20.29
CA ALA A 131 -7.75 -24.79 -20.43
C ALA A 131 -8.81 -24.18 -21.36
N ASP A 132 -9.32 -24.98 -22.31
CA ASP A 132 -10.35 -24.65 -23.30
C ASP A 132 -11.76 -24.57 -22.69
N LEU A 133 -11.97 -25.14 -21.51
CA LEU A 133 -13.20 -24.90 -20.75
C LEU A 133 -13.19 -23.48 -20.19
N GLU A 134 -14.27 -22.76 -20.41
CA GLU A 134 -14.48 -21.40 -19.90
C GLU A 134 -15.24 -21.46 -18.57
N PHE A 135 -14.62 -20.94 -17.51
CA PHE A 135 -15.13 -20.89 -16.14
C PHE A 135 -14.35 -19.82 -15.37
N ASP A 136 -14.90 -19.41 -14.23
CA ASP A 136 -14.32 -18.41 -13.35
C ASP A 136 -13.04 -18.93 -12.72
N ARG A 137 -11.97 -18.16 -12.85
CA ARG A 137 -10.66 -18.56 -12.33
C ARG A 137 -9.79 -17.37 -12.04
N LEU A 138 -8.85 -17.58 -11.14
CA LEU A 138 -7.70 -16.72 -10.97
C LEU A 138 -6.49 -17.32 -11.70
N GLN A 139 -5.69 -16.45 -12.31
CA GLN A 139 -4.35 -16.77 -12.77
C GLN A 139 -3.34 -15.95 -11.96
N LEU A 140 -2.29 -16.63 -11.50
CA LEU A 140 -1.21 -16.05 -10.73
C LEU A 140 0.10 -16.31 -11.46
N ARG A 141 0.83 -15.25 -11.77
CA ARG A 141 2.18 -15.33 -12.34
C ARG A 141 3.19 -14.95 -11.28
N LEU A 142 4.14 -15.83 -11.01
CA LEU A 142 5.19 -15.64 -10.02
C LEU A 142 6.54 -15.63 -10.73
N VAL A 143 7.32 -14.58 -10.50
CA VAL A 143 8.68 -14.46 -11.05
C VAL A 143 9.66 -14.34 -9.91
N GLY A 144 10.66 -15.22 -9.88
CA GLY A 144 11.70 -15.26 -8.86
C GLY A 144 13.00 -15.87 -9.40
N PRO A 145 14.02 -16.06 -8.53
CA PRO A 145 15.25 -16.75 -8.90
C PRO A 145 15.02 -18.19 -9.39
N ALA A 146 13.96 -18.84 -8.90
CA ALA A 146 13.57 -20.18 -9.29
C ALA A 146 12.94 -20.26 -10.70
N GLY A 147 12.55 -19.13 -11.30
CA GLY A 147 11.96 -19.06 -12.64
C GLY A 147 10.70 -18.20 -12.72
N ASP A 148 9.97 -18.36 -13.83
CA ASP A 148 8.64 -17.78 -14.09
C ASP A 148 7.62 -18.91 -14.04
N LEU A 149 6.68 -18.83 -13.11
CA LEU A 149 5.67 -19.84 -12.87
C LEU A 149 4.29 -19.24 -13.03
N ARG A 150 3.44 -19.90 -13.82
CA ARG A 150 2.04 -19.55 -13.99
C ARG A 150 1.18 -20.61 -13.31
N LEU A 151 0.30 -20.15 -12.45
CA LEU A 151 -0.59 -20.95 -11.65
C LEU A 151 -2.03 -20.56 -11.96
N ARG A 152 -2.88 -21.57 -12.00
CA ARG A 152 -4.32 -21.42 -12.08
C ARG A 152 -4.93 -21.80 -10.74
N LEU A 153 -5.85 -20.97 -10.26
CA LEU A 153 -6.56 -21.17 -9.00
C LEU A 153 -8.06 -21.11 -9.27
N ALA A 154 -8.76 -22.20 -8.95
CA ALA A 154 -10.20 -22.32 -9.12
C ALA A 154 -10.70 -23.51 -8.31
N ASN A 155 -11.83 -23.33 -7.62
CA ASN A 155 -12.51 -24.38 -6.89
C ASN A 155 -13.98 -24.49 -7.34
N SER A 156 -14.54 -25.69 -7.30
CA SER A 156 -15.99 -25.90 -7.46
C SER A 156 -16.83 -25.40 -6.28
N GLY A 157 -16.21 -25.10 -5.14
CA GLY A 157 -16.84 -24.51 -3.96
C GLY A 157 -15.85 -24.25 -2.82
N SER A 158 -16.36 -23.82 -1.66
CA SER A 158 -15.53 -23.49 -0.49
C SER A 158 -14.71 -24.67 0.00
N GLY A 159 -13.45 -24.41 0.39
CA GLY A 159 -12.55 -25.42 0.96
C GLY A 159 -11.08 -25.13 0.67
N ALA A 160 -10.24 -26.15 0.84
CA ALA A 160 -8.82 -26.04 0.52
C ALA A 160 -8.61 -25.60 -0.95
N LEU A 161 -7.73 -24.62 -1.15
CA LEU A 161 -7.48 -24.03 -2.46
C LEU A 161 -6.88 -25.07 -3.40
N ARG A 162 -7.47 -25.17 -4.60
CA ARG A 162 -6.95 -26.01 -5.68
C ARG A 162 -6.08 -25.14 -6.59
N VAL A 163 -4.88 -25.64 -6.86
CA VAL A 163 -3.87 -24.95 -7.66
C VAL A 163 -3.32 -25.94 -8.68
N ALA A 164 -3.25 -25.50 -9.93
CA ALA A 164 -2.63 -26.24 -11.03
C ALA A 164 -1.66 -25.32 -11.78
N GLY A 165 -0.76 -25.91 -12.56
CA GLY A 165 -0.02 -25.20 -13.60
C GLY A 165 -0.96 -24.71 -14.70
N ASP A 166 -0.44 -23.88 -15.60
CA ASP A 166 -1.21 -23.39 -16.75
C ASP A 166 -1.60 -24.51 -17.73
N ASP A 167 -0.91 -25.65 -17.66
CA ASP A 167 -1.20 -26.90 -18.38
C ASP A 167 -2.23 -27.81 -17.66
N GLY A 168 -2.69 -27.43 -16.47
CA GLY A 168 -3.58 -28.24 -15.63
C GLY A 168 -2.88 -29.31 -14.81
N LEU A 169 -1.55 -29.47 -14.92
CA LEU A 169 -0.78 -30.42 -14.12
C LEU A 169 -0.53 -29.88 -12.70
N PRO A 170 -0.17 -30.76 -11.74
CA PRO A 170 0.24 -30.31 -10.42
C PRO A 170 1.40 -29.31 -10.50
N PRO A 171 1.36 -28.19 -9.76
CA PRO A 171 2.40 -27.16 -9.82
C PRO A 171 3.71 -27.67 -9.21
N SER A 172 4.84 -27.11 -9.65
CA SER A 172 6.16 -27.43 -9.11
C SER A 172 6.43 -26.89 -7.70
N ILE A 173 5.48 -26.12 -7.15
CA ILE A 173 5.53 -25.57 -5.79
C ILE A 173 4.28 -25.95 -5.01
N ARG A 174 4.42 -26.07 -3.69
CA ARG A 174 3.28 -26.26 -2.78
C ARG A 174 2.70 -24.90 -2.40
N VAL A 175 1.47 -24.63 -2.83
CA VAL A 175 0.69 -23.47 -2.38
C VAL A 175 -0.31 -23.95 -1.33
N GLU A 176 -0.33 -23.28 -0.18
CA GLU A 176 -1.33 -23.49 0.86
C GLU A 176 -2.36 -22.38 0.77
N GLY A 177 -3.63 -22.69 0.93
CA GLY A 177 -4.67 -21.68 0.83
C GLY A 177 -6.06 -22.24 0.99
N VAL A 178 -7.03 -21.33 1.00
CA VAL A 178 -8.45 -21.60 1.08
C VAL A 178 -9.18 -20.77 0.04
N TRP A 179 -10.24 -21.35 -0.50
CA TRP A 179 -11.24 -20.69 -1.32
C TRP A 179 -12.52 -20.61 -0.51
N ARG A 180 -13.15 -19.44 -0.44
CA ARG A 180 -14.40 -19.24 0.32
C ARG A 180 -15.42 -18.45 -0.48
N GLU A 181 -16.49 -19.13 -0.86
CA GLU A 181 -17.68 -18.51 -1.45
C GLU A 181 -18.34 -17.54 -0.47
N ARG A 182 -18.92 -16.46 -1.00
CA ARG A 182 -19.80 -15.53 -0.30
C ARG A 182 -20.99 -15.18 -1.18
N GLU A 183 -21.98 -14.55 -0.57
CA GLU A 183 -23.01 -13.87 -1.33
C GLU A 183 -22.39 -12.81 -2.24
N GLY A 184 -22.57 -12.96 -3.55
CA GLY A 184 -22.07 -12.03 -4.55
C GLY A 184 -20.57 -12.12 -4.85
N GLY A 185 -19.89 -13.23 -4.51
CA GLY A 185 -18.49 -13.39 -4.88
C GLY A 185 -17.74 -14.51 -4.17
N TYR A 186 -16.41 -14.40 -4.15
CA TYR A 186 -15.53 -15.34 -3.44
C TYR A 186 -14.25 -14.65 -2.93
N ASP A 187 -13.70 -15.18 -1.84
CA ASP A 187 -12.38 -14.81 -1.32
C ASP A 187 -11.41 -15.97 -1.50
N VAL A 188 -10.17 -15.66 -1.82
CA VAL A 188 -9.06 -16.60 -1.85
C VAL A 188 -7.95 -16.07 -0.96
N GLU A 189 -7.50 -16.91 -0.04
CA GLU A 189 -6.30 -16.65 0.75
C GLU A 189 -5.27 -17.72 0.47
N LEU A 190 -4.04 -17.31 0.25
CA LEU A 190 -2.95 -18.25 0.03
C LEU A 190 -1.64 -17.77 0.63
N ALA A 191 -0.77 -18.74 0.89
CA ALA A 191 0.59 -18.54 1.33
C ALA A 191 1.55 -19.29 0.39
N LEU A 192 2.47 -18.55 -0.21
CA LEU A 192 3.48 -19.08 -1.12
C LEU A 192 4.66 -19.66 -0.33
N PRO A 193 5.34 -20.67 -0.87
CA PRO A 193 6.51 -21.24 -0.21
C PRO A 193 7.69 -20.27 -0.30
N GLN A 194 8.35 -20.05 0.84
CA GLN A 194 9.50 -19.14 0.95
C GLN A 194 10.62 -19.46 -0.06
N ALA A 195 10.82 -20.75 -0.36
CA ALA A 195 11.85 -21.23 -1.28
C ALA A 195 11.73 -20.67 -2.71
N PHE A 196 10.54 -20.23 -3.15
CA PHE A 196 10.39 -19.65 -4.48
C PHE A 196 10.99 -18.22 -4.58
N ALA A 197 11.07 -17.50 -3.45
CA ALA A 197 11.59 -16.13 -3.37
C ALA A 197 11.00 -15.18 -4.44
N VAL A 198 9.69 -14.95 -4.35
CA VAL A 198 8.93 -14.09 -5.30
C VAL A 198 9.55 -12.69 -5.34
N ARG A 199 9.88 -12.23 -6.56
CA ARG A 199 10.37 -10.86 -6.84
C ARG A 199 9.36 -10.02 -7.61
N SER A 200 8.53 -10.67 -8.41
CA SER A 200 7.41 -10.05 -9.11
C SER A 200 6.22 -10.99 -9.11
N ILE A 201 5.03 -10.40 -9.09
CA ILE A 201 3.75 -11.11 -9.05
C ILE A 201 2.75 -10.45 -9.99
N GLY A 202 2.03 -11.27 -10.74
CA GLY A 202 0.91 -10.85 -11.56
C GLY A 202 -0.35 -11.60 -11.15
N LEU A 203 -1.47 -10.91 -11.12
CA LEU A 203 -2.77 -11.49 -10.81
C LEU A 203 -3.75 -11.17 -11.93
N GLU A 204 -4.56 -12.13 -12.32
CA GLU A 204 -5.68 -11.94 -13.24
C GLU A 204 -6.88 -12.74 -12.74
N ALA A 205 -8.05 -12.11 -12.73
CA ALA A 205 -9.32 -12.79 -12.59
C ALA A 205 -10.01 -12.83 -13.95
N ARG A 206 -10.51 -14.01 -14.31
CA ARG A 206 -11.43 -14.23 -15.43
C ARG A 206 -12.79 -14.57 -14.85
N ASP A 207 -13.79 -13.82 -15.27
CA ASP A 207 -15.19 -13.94 -14.90
C ASP A 207 -16.01 -14.19 -16.18
N LEU A 208 -16.82 -15.24 -16.17
CA LEU A 208 -17.71 -15.61 -17.25
C LEU A 208 -19.15 -15.58 -16.73
N ASP A 209 -20.00 -14.74 -17.30
CA ASP A 209 -21.42 -14.79 -16.94
C ASP A 209 -22.18 -15.88 -17.71
N ALA A 210 -23.38 -16.21 -17.25
CA ALA A 210 -24.26 -17.20 -17.89
C ALA A 210 -24.67 -16.81 -19.34
N SER A 211 -24.51 -15.54 -19.74
CA SER A 211 -24.76 -15.08 -21.11
C SER A 211 -23.53 -15.22 -22.02
N GLY A 212 -22.41 -15.70 -21.48
CA GLY A 212 -21.14 -15.88 -22.19
C GLY A 212 -20.29 -14.61 -22.26
N LYS A 213 -20.66 -13.54 -21.55
CA LYS A 213 -19.88 -12.30 -21.48
C LYS A 213 -18.67 -12.54 -20.59
N ARG A 214 -17.51 -12.12 -21.09
CA ARG A 214 -16.22 -12.29 -20.42
C ARG A 214 -15.78 -10.98 -19.81
N ARG A 215 -15.28 -11.04 -18.58
CA ARG A 215 -14.62 -9.93 -17.91
C ARG A 215 -13.25 -10.39 -17.42
N ILE A 216 -12.26 -9.53 -17.62
CA ILE A 216 -10.89 -9.76 -17.17
C ILE A 216 -10.46 -8.53 -16.38
N ALA A 217 -9.87 -8.76 -15.21
CA ALA A 217 -9.27 -7.70 -14.40
C ALA A 217 -8.01 -8.21 -13.72
N GLY A 218 -7.05 -7.32 -13.49
CA GLY A 218 -5.79 -7.66 -12.84
C GLY A 218 -4.63 -6.86 -13.39
N THR A 219 -3.42 -7.37 -13.21
CA THR A 219 -2.17 -6.82 -13.75
C THR A 219 -1.99 -7.22 -15.23
N VAL A 220 -3.01 -6.96 -16.04
CA VAL A 220 -3.07 -7.38 -17.45
C VAL A 220 -2.70 -6.20 -18.35
N ALA A 221 -1.87 -6.46 -19.35
CA ALA A 221 -1.49 -5.50 -20.37
C ALA A 221 -2.66 -5.16 -21.31
N ALA A 222 -2.51 -4.09 -22.10
CA ALA A 222 -3.49 -3.74 -23.14
C ALA A 222 -3.67 -4.82 -24.22
N ASP A 223 -2.66 -5.69 -24.42
CA ASP A 223 -2.72 -6.83 -25.34
C ASP A 223 -3.31 -8.11 -24.70
N GLY A 224 -3.76 -8.04 -23.44
CA GLY A 224 -4.31 -9.18 -22.71
C GLY A 224 -3.26 -10.07 -22.01
N THR A 225 -1.97 -9.70 -22.04
CA THR A 225 -0.92 -10.48 -21.39
C THR A 225 -0.86 -10.22 -19.89
N LEU A 226 -0.86 -11.28 -19.07
CA LEU A 226 -0.61 -11.19 -17.63
C LEU A 226 0.81 -10.70 -17.32
N GLN A 227 0.92 -9.46 -16.81
CA GLN A 227 2.17 -8.84 -16.40
C GLN A 227 2.45 -9.09 -14.92
N ALA A 228 3.72 -9.36 -14.59
CA ALA A 228 4.17 -9.44 -13.21
C ALA A 228 4.75 -8.09 -12.77
N LEU A 229 4.18 -7.50 -11.72
CA LEU A 229 4.67 -6.27 -11.08
C LEU A 229 5.73 -6.62 -10.04
N ARG A 230 6.79 -5.81 -9.94
CA ARG A 230 7.80 -6.03 -8.89
C ARG A 230 7.16 -5.84 -7.51
N THR A 231 7.45 -6.76 -6.60
CA THR A 231 7.03 -6.62 -5.21
C THR A 231 8.01 -5.71 -4.47
N HIS A 232 7.48 -4.78 -3.67
CA HIS A 232 8.27 -3.96 -2.76
C HIS A 232 7.52 -3.77 -1.45
N GLY A 233 8.22 -3.38 -0.39
CA GLY A 233 7.59 -3.21 0.91
C GLY A 233 8.41 -2.31 1.81
N TYR A 234 8.21 -2.46 3.12
CA TYR A 234 8.96 -1.73 4.11
C TYR A 234 10.45 -2.07 4.07
N VAL A 235 11.31 -1.06 3.93
CA VAL A 235 12.76 -1.15 3.81
C VAL A 235 13.40 -0.78 5.14
N GLY A 236 13.39 -1.73 6.09
CA GLY A 236 13.96 -1.51 7.43
C GLY A 236 15.44 -1.09 7.43
N ALA A 237 16.19 -1.49 6.40
CA ALA A 237 17.59 -1.10 6.23
C ALA A 237 17.81 0.42 6.04
N LEU A 238 16.77 1.18 5.67
CA LEU A 238 16.84 2.63 5.57
C LEU A 238 16.68 3.33 6.92
N GLU A 239 16.09 2.69 7.93
CA GLU A 239 15.81 3.34 9.23
C GLU A 239 17.07 3.90 9.90
N PRO A 240 18.21 3.16 10.00
CA PRO A 240 19.42 3.70 10.62
C PRO A 240 19.99 4.89 9.86
N VAL A 241 19.88 4.88 8.52
CA VAL A 241 20.34 5.99 7.66
C VAL A 241 19.46 7.21 7.88
N LEU A 242 18.14 7.03 7.94
CA LEU A 242 17.21 8.10 8.22
C LEU A 242 17.38 8.65 9.64
N ALA A 243 17.58 7.78 10.64
CA ALA A 243 17.78 8.18 12.02
C ALA A 243 19.07 8.98 12.23
N ALA A 244 20.15 8.62 11.51
CA ALA A 244 21.42 9.36 11.57
C ALA A 244 21.33 10.77 10.95
N LEU A 245 20.37 11.00 10.05
CA LEU A 245 20.19 12.26 9.34
C LEU A 245 18.99 13.08 9.84
N ALA A 246 18.07 12.47 10.59
CA ALA A 246 16.87 13.12 11.11
C ALA A 246 17.24 14.07 12.25
N PRO A 247 16.85 15.36 12.18
CA PRO A 247 17.02 16.28 13.31
C PRO A 247 16.21 15.82 14.53
N ALA A 248 16.69 16.18 15.72
CA ALA A 248 15.98 15.87 16.97
C ALA A 248 14.56 16.46 16.97
N GLY A 249 13.59 15.68 17.47
CA GLY A 249 12.18 16.10 17.52
C GLY A 249 11.44 16.07 16.18
N MET A 250 12.08 15.64 15.09
CA MET A 250 11.43 15.46 13.80
C MET A 250 11.02 14.00 13.56
N ARG A 251 9.94 13.83 12.79
CA ARG A 251 9.52 12.54 12.25
C ARG A 251 9.75 12.55 10.74
N VAL A 252 10.48 11.56 10.25
CA VAL A 252 10.77 11.36 8.84
C VAL A 252 10.02 10.14 8.34
N ARG A 253 9.41 10.26 7.17
CA ARG A 253 8.81 9.14 6.44
C ARG A 253 9.27 9.21 5.00
N VAL A 254 9.74 8.08 4.48
CA VAL A 254 10.00 7.90 3.05
C VAL A 254 8.81 7.18 2.47
N THR A 255 8.21 7.73 1.42
CA THR A 255 7.08 7.10 0.73
C THR A 255 7.42 6.81 -0.72
N ASP A 256 6.72 5.85 -1.31
CA ASP A 256 6.70 5.70 -2.76
C ASP A 256 5.72 6.70 -3.42
N ARG A 257 5.50 6.54 -4.74
CA ARG A 257 4.61 7.40 -5.52
C ARG A 257 3.12 7.20 -5.20
N GLU A 258 2.76 6.07 -4.62
CA GLU A 258 1.40 5.74 -4.18
C GLU A 258 1.18 6.10 -2.70
N ALA A 259 2.14 6.82 -2.10
CA ALA A 259 2.16 7.22 -0.70
C ALA A 259 2.32 6.07 0.30
N TRP A 260 2.73 4.87 -0.14
CA TRP A 260 3.09 3.79 0.77
C TRP A 260 4.37 4.13 1.52
N VAL A 261 4.37 3.89 2.84
CA VAL A 261 5.54 4.19 3.67
C VAL A 261 6.59 3.10 3.53
N LEU A 262 7.72 3.45 2.93
CA LEU A 262 8.88 2.57 2.73
C LEU A 262 9.78 2.51 3.96
N ALA A 263 9.91 3.62 4.70
CA ALA A 263 10.73 3.66 5.91
C ALA A 263 10.29 4.82 6.82
N ARG A 264 10.54 4.69 8.12
CA ARG A 264 10.23 5.71 9.13
C ARG A 264 11.43 5.91 10.05
N ALA A 265 11.63 7.13 10.52
CA ALA A 265 12.60 7.42 11.57
C ALA A 265 12.17 8.65 12.38
N GLY A 266 12.67 8.72 13.61
CA GLY A 266 12.38 9.82 14.53
C GLY A 266 10.94 9.86 15.02
N ALA A 267 10.68 10.79 15.93
CA ALA A 267 9.37 11.01 16.51
C ALA A 267 9.20 12.50 16.79
N VAL A 268 8.00 13.01 16.54
CA VAL A 268 7.60 14.31 17.07
C VAL A 268 7.37 14.10 18.57
N ARG A 269 8.18 14.76 19.40
CA ARG A 269 7.85 14.88 20.82
C ARG A 269 6.74 15.92 20.91
N ALA A 270 5.64 15.58 21.57
CA ALA A 270 4.76 16.62 22.08
C ALA A 270 5.57 17.42 23.11
N ASP A 271 5.50 18.75 23.05
CA ASP A 271 6.02 19.55 24.16
C ASP A 271 5.27 19.09 25.42
N ALA A 272 6.04 18.63 26.41
CA ALA A 272 5.52 18.45 27.75
C ALA A 272 5.35 19.84 28.36
N SER A 273 4.30 20.55 27.94
CA SER A 273 3.86 21.76 28.58
C SER A 273 2.49 21.51 29.18
N GLU A 274 2.43 21.68 30.51
CA GLU A 274 1.25 21.75 31.39
C GLU A 274 0.80 20.43 32.02
N ASP A 275 1.56 19.99 33.03
CA ASP A 275 1.03 19.55 34.32
C ASP A 275 1.98 20.13 35.40
N ASP A 276 1.68 21.34 35.85
CA ASP A 276 2.17 21.95 37.09
C ASP A 276 0.95 22.33 37.94
#